data_AF-X1QAH3-F1
#
_entry.id   AF-X1QAH3-F1
#
_cell.length_a   1.000
_cell.length_b   1.000
_cell.length_c   1.000
_cell.angle_alpha   90.00
_cell.angle_beta   90.00
_cell.angle_gamma   90.00
#
_symmetry.space_group_name_H-M   'P 1'
#
loop_
_entity.id
_entity.type
_entity.pdbx_description
1 polymer ?
#
loop_
_entity_poly.entity_id
_entity_poly.type
_entity_poly.pdbx_seq_one_letter_code
_entity_poly.pdbx_strand_id
1 'polypeptide(L)'
;MLPYTPLHHILLRETGIPLIMTSGNLSEEPIAKDNDEALTRLRGIADYFLLHNRDIFARYDDSVYVVEDVPQAIRRARGYAPYPIFLPFESKQILACGAELKNTFCLTKDEHAFLSQHIGDMENEETLEHFENTIELYKKL
;
A
#
# COMPACT_ATOMS: atom_id res chain seq x y z
N MET A 1 6.60 1.22 14.39
CA MET A 1 7.30 0.54 13.27
C MET A 1 8.80 0.47 13.56
N LEU A 2 9.50 -0.51 12.99
CA LEU A 2 10.97 -0.58 13.03
C LEU A 2 11.56 -0.18 11.67
N PRO A 3 12.82 0.28 11.60
CA PRO A 3 13.49 0.52 10.33
C PRO A 3 13.49 -0.74 9.45
N TYR A 4 12.95 -0.61 8.24
CA TYR A 4 12.75 -1.72 7.30
C TYR A 4 13.48 -1.55 5.96
N THR A 5 14.28 -0.49 5.82
CA THR A 5 15.17 -0.27 4.67
C THR A 5 16.54 0.18 5.18
N PRO A 6 17.63 -0.01 4.41
CA PRO A 6 18.94 0.53 4.77
C PRO A 6 18.92 2.04 5.03
N LEU A 7 18.09 2.78 4.29
CA LEU A 7 17.94 4.22 4.47
C LEU A 7 17.39 4.57 5.87
N HIS A 8 16.36 3.85 6.35
CA HIS A 8 15.81 4.08 7.67
C HIS A 8 16.84 3.85 8.79
N HIS A 9 17.70 2.83 8.65
CA HIS A 9 18.77 2.59 9.62
C HIS A 9 19.78 3.74 9.67
N ILE A 10 20.15 4.30 8.52
CA ILE A 10 21.05 5.46 8.46
C ILE A 10 20.38 6.68 9.09
N LEU A 11 19.15 7.02 8.68
CA LEU A 11 18.44 8.18 9.19
C LEU A 11 18.29 8.15 10.71
N LEU A 12 17.80 7.04 11.28
CA LEU A 12 17.61 6.92 12.73
C LEU A 12 18.93 6.93 13.51
N ARG A 13 20.02 6.42 12.92
CA ARG A 13 21.35 6.50 13.54
C ARG A 13 21.85 7.94 13.59
N GLU A 14 21.71 8.69 12.50
CA GLU A 14 22.21 10.08 12.42
C GLU A 14 21.32 11.05 13.21
N THR A 15 20.01 10.87 13.25
CA THR A 15 19.09 11.76 13.99
C THR A 15 19.01 11.45 15.48
N GLY A 16 19.19 10.19 15.87
CA GLY A 16 19.13 9.76 17.27
C GLY A 16 17.75 9.90 17.94
N ILE A 17 16.68 10.13 17.16
CA ILE A 17 15.32 10.34 17.66
C ILE A 17 14.30 9.51 16.86
N PRO A 18 13.13 9.20 17.44
CA PRO A 18 12.00 8.67 16.68
C PRO A 18 11.53 9.67 15.62
N LEU A 19 11.19 9.17 14.43
CA LEU A 19 10.67 9.97 13.33
C LEU A 19 9.22 9.57 13.02
N ILE A 20 8.40 10.55 12.68
CA ILE A 20 7.04 10.30 12.17
C ILE A 20 7.16 9.83 10.74
N MET A 21 6.54 8.69 10.44
CA MET A 21 6.43 8.14 9.10
C MET A 21 4.94 8.04 8.76
N THR A 22 4.49 8.88 7.84
CA THR A 22 3.12 8.89 7.31
C THR A 22 3.18 8.83 5.78
N SER A 23 2.07 8.44 5.15
CA SER A 23 1.97 8.41 3.70
C SER A 23 2.13 9.82 3.11
N GLY A 24 2.93 9.92 2.05
CA GLY A 24 3.19 11.18 1.33
C GLY A 24 2.13 11.44 0.27
N ASN A 25 0.97 11.94 0.68
CA ASN A 25 -0.15 12.29 -0.18
C ASN A 25 -0.93 13.49 0.37
N LEU A 26 -1.72 14.13 -0.48
CA LEU A 26 -2.84 14.96 -0.03
C LEU A 26 -3.90 14.07 0.61
N SER A 27 -4.68 14.60 1.56
CA SER A 27 -5.71 13.83 2.26
C SER A 27 -6.59 13.07 1.25
N GLU A 28 -6.88 11.80 1.55
CA GLU A 28 -7.74 10.91 0.75
C GLU A 28 -7.22 10.49 -0.64
N GLU A 29 -6.05 10.98 -1.07
CA GLU A 29 -5.44 10.53 -2.32
C GLU A 29 -4.44 9.37 -2.11
N PRO A 30 -4.18 8.53 -3.13
CA PRO A 30 -3.14 7.50 -3.06
C PRO A 30 -1.74 8.07 -2.80
N ILE A 31 -0.89 7.28 -2.12
CA ILE A 31 0.51 7.64 -1.85
C ILE A 31 1.27 7.93 -3.14
N ALA A 32 2.02 9.04 -3.18
CA ALA A 32 2.85 9.37 -4.34
C ALA A 32 3.93 8.30 -4.55
N LYS A 33 4.10 7.87 -5.80
CA LYS A 33 4.98 6.78 -6.20
C LYS A 33 6.18 7.28 -7.01
N ASP A 34 5.95 8.27 -7.87
CA ASP A 34 6.96 8.80 -8.78
C ASP A 34 7.59 10.10 -8.22
N ASN A 35 8.85 10.35 -8.56
CA ASN A 35 9.59 11.51 -8.02
C ASN A 35 8.92 12.84 -8.40
N ASP A 36 8.50 13.00 -9.65
CA ASP A 36 7.86 14.22 -10.15
C ASP A 36 6.47 14.42 -9.53
N GLU A 37 5.73 13.33 -9.31
CA GLU A 37 4.46 13.32 -8.60
C GLU A 37 4.64 13.84 -7.17
N ALA A 38 5.61 13.30 -6.43
CA ALA A 38 5.90 13.72 -5.06
C ALA A 38 6.31 15.20 -4.98
N LEU A 39 7.22 15.64 -5.85
CA LEU A 39 7.68 17.03 -5.91
C LEU A 39 6.55 18.01 -6.21
N THR A 40 5.58 17.60 -7.03
CA THR A 40 4.45 18.44 -7.41
C THR A 40 3.39 18.49 -6.31
N ARG A 41 2.91 17.32 -5.87
CA ARG A 41 1.80 17.20 -4.92
C ARG A 41 2.16 17.65 -3.50
N LEU A 42 3.40 17.44 -3.07
CA LEU A 42 3.83 17.70 -1.69
C LEU A 42 4.60 19.01 -1.52
N ARG A 43 4.75 19.82 -2.59
CA ARG A 43 5.53 21.07 -2.56
C ARG A 43 5.11 22.05 -1.46
N GLY A 44 3.83 22.08 -1.13
CA GLY A 44 3.26 22.94 -0.08
C GLY A 44 3.26 22.32 1.32
N ILE A 45 3.73 21.08 1.46
CA ILE A 45 3.69 20.30 2.71
C ILE A 45 5.11 20.01 3.21
N ALA A 46 5.98 19.56 2.31
CA ALA A 46 7.34 19.16 2.63
C ALA A 46 8.33 20.29 2.34
N ASP A 47 9.13 20.66 3.35
CA ASP A 47 10.25 21.60 3.16
C ASP A 47 11.39 20.99 2.34
N TYR A 48 11.56 19.67 2.42
CA TYR A 48 12.66 18.94 1.78
C TYR A 48 12.18 17.59 1.24
N PHE A 49 12.86 17.12 0.18
CA PHE A 49 12.62 15.84 -0.46
C PHE A 49 13.88 14.99 -0.47
N LEU A 50 13.75 13.73 -0.06
CA LEU A 50 14.81 12.73 -0.14
C LEU A 50 14.39 11.66 -1.15
N LEU A 51 14.91 11.77 -2.37
CA LEU A 51 14.50 10.94 -3.52
C LEU A 51 15.58 9.91 -3.89
N HIS A 52 15.21 8.96 -4.75
CA HIS A 52 16.14 8.00 -5.35
C HIS A 52 15.79 7.69 -6.80
N ASN A 53 16.71 7.04 -7.51
CA ASN A 53 16.57 6.66 -8.93
C ASN A 53 16.19 5.19 -9.15
N ARG A 54 15.66 4.51 -8.11
CA ARG A 54 15.08 3.17 -8.25
C ARG A 54 13.57 3.30 -8.34
N ASP A 55 13.01 3.12 -9.53
CA ASP A 55 11.58 3.26 -9.74
C ASP A 55 10.76 2.34 -8.82
N ILE A 56 9.66 2.88 -8.30
CA ILE A 56 8.69 2.13 -7.53
C ILE A 56 7.63 1.65 -8.52
N PHE A 57 7.61 0.35 -8.81
CA PHE A 57 6.67 -0.18 -9.80
C PHE A 57 5.22 -0.17 -9.30
N ALA A 58 5.00 -0.67 -8.08
CA ALA A 58 3.69 -0.72 -7.43
C ALA A 58 3.75 -0.04 -6.05
N ARG A 59 2.73 0.77 -5.75
CA ARG A 59 2.61 1.51 -4.50
C ARG A 59 1.94 0.63 -3.44
N TYR A 60 2.54 0.58 -2.25
CA TYR A 60 2.03 -0.16 -1.10
C TYR A 60 2.18 0.70 0.15
N ASP A 61 1.07 0.93 0.85
CA ASP A 61 1.09 1.46 2.20
C ASP A 61 1.81 0.53 3.17
N ASP A 62 2.21 1.08 4.32
CA ASP A 62 2.64 0.30 5.46
C ASP A 62 1.48 -0.55 6.01
N SER A 63 1.73 -1.84 6.23
CA SER A 63 0.79 -2.70 6.93
C SER A 63 0.69 -2.31 8.40
N VAL A 64 -0.52 -2.39 8.96
CA VAL A 64 -0.81 -2.05 10.36
C VAL A 64 -1.51 -3.22 11.02
N TYR A 65 -0.92 -3.69 12.12
CA TYR A 65 -1.45 -4.77 12.93
C TYR A 65 -1.55 -4.31 14.39
N VAL A 66 -2.61 -4.74 15.07
CA VAL A 66 -2.71 -4.69 16.52
C VAL A 66 -2.47 -6.10 17.04
N VAL A 67 -1.68 -6.20 18.11
CA VAL A 67 -1.37 -7.47 18.74
C VAL A 67 -1.84 -7.40 20.18
N GLU A 68 -2.95 -8.09 20.45
CA GLU A 68 -3.37 -8.43 21.81
C GLU A 68 -2.94 -9.89 22.05
N ASP A 69 -3.87 -10.84 22.07
CA ASP A 69 -3.57 -12.28 22.17
C ASP A 69 -3.08 -12.87 20.83
N VAL A 70 -3.68 -12.42 19.72
CA VAL A 70 -3.31 -12.81 18.35
C VAL A 70 -3.16 -11.57 17.46
N PRO A 71 -2.26 -11.58 16.46
CA PRO A 71 -2.14 -10.46 15.53
C PRO A 71 -3.41 -10.26 14.70
N GLN A 72 -3.96 -9.05 14.74
CA GLN A 72 -5.12 -8.63 13.97
C GLN A 72 -4.72 -7.56 12.96
N ALA A 73 -4.99 -7.80 11.67
CA ALA A 73 -4.68 -6.85 10.62
C ALA A 73 -5.74 -5.72 10.61
N ILE A 74 -5.30 -4.48 10.80
CA ILE A 74 -6.13 -3.29 10.52
C ILE A 74 -5.95 -2.85 9.06
N ARG A 75 -4.71 -2.94 8.57
CA ARG A 75 -4.35 -2.65 7.17
C ARG A 75 -3.39 -3.71 6.67
N ARG A 76 -3.81 -4.48 5.67
CA ARG A 76 -2.96 -5.46 4.97
C ARG A 76 -2.42 -4.84 3.69
N ALA A 77 -1.13 -4.53 3.65
CA ALA A 77 -0.47 -3.92 2.51
C ALA A 77 0.98 -4.44 2.39
N ARG A 78 2.00 -3.58 2.52
CA ARG A 78 3.41 -3.95 2.37
C ARG A 78 3.80 -5.14 3.27
N GLY A 79 4.53 -6.09 2.69
CA GLY A 79 5.01 -7.29 3.37
C GLY A 79 3.98 -8.43 3.45
N TYR A 80 2.72 -8.21 3.05
CA TYR A 80 1.67 -9.24 3.02
C TYR A 80 1.04 -9.37 1.65
N ALA A 81 0.56 -8.29 1.05
CA ALA A 81 0.08 -8.32 -0.33
C ALA A 81 1.30 -8.36 -1.29
N PRO A 82 1.24 -9.11 -2.42
CA PRO A 82 0.10 -9.85 -2.97
C PRO A 82 0.00 -11.33 -2.54
N TYR A 83 0.69 -11.77 -1.49
CA TYR A 83 0.69 -13.19 -1.09
C TYR A 83 -0.73 -13.71 -0.83
N PRO A 84 -1.16 -14.82 -1.47
CA PRO A 84 -2.56 -15.23 -1.45
C PRO A 84 -3.02 -15.71 -0.07
N ILE A 85 -4.34 -15.66 0.13
CA ILE A 85 -5.02 -16.43 1.16
C ILE A 85 -5.39 -17.79 0.54
N PHE A 86 -5.02 -18.88 1.20
CA PHE A 86 -5.38 -20.23 0.76
C PHE A 86 -6.82 -20.54 1.14
N LEU A 87 -7.61 -20.96 0.16
CA LEU A 87 -8.99 -21.36 0.30
C LEU A 87 -9.07 -22.87 0.58
N PRO A 88 -10.01 -23.34 1.41
CA PRO A 88 -10.23 -24.77 1.62
C PRO A 88 -11.04 -25.43 0.48
N PHE A 89 -11.18 -24.73 -0.65
CA PHE A 89 -11.94 -25.15 -1.83
C PHE A 89 -11.41 -24.47 -3.09
N GLU A 90 -11.65 -25.09 -4.24
CA GLU A 90 -11.41 -24.46 -5.54
C GLU A 90 -12.46 -23.38 -5.83
N SER A 91 -12.00 -22.18 -6.19
CA SER A 91 -12.84 -21.05 -6.57
C SER A 91 -12.80 -20.80 -8.08
N LYS A 92 -13.92 -20.29 -8.62
CA LYS A 92 -13.94 -19.72 -9.97
C LYS A 92 -13.07 -18.47 -10.02
N GLN A 93 -12.73 -18.01 -11.22
CA GLN A 93 -12.13 -16.70 -11.40
C GLN A 93 -13.17 -15.60 -11.15
N ILE A 94 -13.05 -14.92 -10.01
CA ILE A 94 -13.99 -13.89 -9.56
C ILE A 94 -13.18 -12.66 -9.19
N LEU A 95 -13.69 -11.48 -9.57
CA LEU A 95 -13.29 -10.20 -9.01
C LEU A 95 -14.34 -9.78 -7.96
N ALA A 96 -13.93 -9.71 -6.71
CA ALA A 96 -14.70 -9.07 -5.65
C ALA A 96 -14.17 -7.64 -5.45
N CYS A 97 -14.97 -6.62 -5.76
CA CYS A 97 -14.51 -5.23 -5.76
C CYS A 97 -14.34 -4.60 -4.37
N GLY A 98 -14.80 -5.27 -3.31
CA GLY A 98 -14.66 -4.78 -1.94
C GLY A 98 -15.71 -3.74 -1.53
N ALA A 99 -15.42 -3.05 -0.44
CA ALA A 99 -16.25 -2.00 0.15
C ALA A 99 -15.77 -0.61 -0.29
N GLU A 100 -16.59 0.42 -0.08
CA GLU A 100 -16.21 1.82 -0.37
C GLU A 100 -15.09 2.32 0.55
N LEU A 101 -15.25 2.14 1.87
CA LEU A 101 -14.26 2.53 2.86
C LEU A 101 -13.19 1.45 3.06
N LYS A 102 -11.94 1.88 3.16
CA LYS A 102 -10.74 1.06 3.33
C LYS A 102 -10.70 -0.09 2.32
N ASN A 103 -11.02 0.22 1.08
CA ASN A 103 -11.20 -0.74 0.00
C ASN A 103 -9.99 -1.67 -0.16
N THR A 104 -10.32 -2.92 -0.44
CA THR A 104 -9.44 -3.91 -1.06
C THR A 104 -10.29 -4.70 -2.04
N PHE A 105 -9.74 -5.05 -3.20
CA PHE A 105 -10.36 -6.04 -4.08
C PHE A 105 -9.74 -7.42 -3.87
N CYS A 106 -10.44 -8.46 -4.29
CA CYS A 106 -9.93 -9.82 -4.29
C CYS A 106 -10.13 -10.47 -5.66
N LEU A 107 -9.06 -11.08 -6.18
CA LEU A 107 -9.13 -11.96 -7.34
C LEU A 107 -8.95 -13.41 -6.88
N THR A 108 -9.84 -14.30 -7.29
CA THR A 108 -9.71 -15.73 -6.98
C THR A 108 -9.22 -16.53 -8.18
N LYS A 109 -8.43 -17.57 -7.93
CA LYS A 109 -8.01 -18.55 -8.94
C LYS A 109 -7.60 -19.84 -8.23
N ASP A 110 -8.16 -20.97 -8.67
CA ASP A 110 -7.95 -22.27 -8.05
C ASP A 110 -8.25 -22.18 -6.54
N GLU A 111 -7.36 -22.66 -5.67
CA GLU A 111 -7.50 -22.58 -4.21
C GLU A 111 -6.92 -21.29 -3.60
N HIS A 112 -6.79 -20.21 -4.38
CA HIS A 112 -6.16 -18.96 -3.95
C HIS A 112 -7.11 -17.77 -4.05
N ALA A 113 -7.08 -16.93 -3.01
CA ALA A 113 -7.68 -15.61 -2.96
C ALA A 113 -6.58 -14.54 -2.86
N PHE A 114 -6.33 -13.84 -3.96
CA PHE A 114 -5.38 -12.74 -4.07
C PHE A 114 -6.04 -11.45 -3.66
N LEU A 115 -6.05 -11.20 -2.34
CA LEU A 115 -6.50 -9.94 -1.78
C LEU A 115 -5.47 -8.84 -2.09
N SER A 116 -5.92 -7.70 -2.61
CA SER A 116 -5.08 -6.55 -2.92
C SER A 116 -4.42 -5.96 -1.66
N GLN A 117 -3.46 -5.07 -1.86
CA GLN A 117 -3.13 -4.11 -0.81
C GLN A 117 -4.31 -3.17 -0.55
N HIS A 118 -4.26 -2.49 0.61
CA HIS A 118 -5.15 -1.38 0.90
C HIS A 118 -5.12 -0.35 -0.24
N ILE A 119 -6.28 -0.08 -0.83
CA ILE A 119 -6.45 0.88 -1.92
C ILE A 119 -6.75 2.28 -1.38
N GLY A 120 -7.57 2.37 -0.34
CA GLY A 120 -8.02 3.63 0.24
C GLY A 120 -9.54 3.72 0.30
N ASP A 121 -10.07 4.93 0.49
CA ASP A 121 -11.50 5.19 0.46
C ASP A 121 -11.90 5.60 -0.98
N MET A 122 -12.93 4.95 -1.54
CA MET A 122 -13.30 5.08 -2.96
C MET A 122 -14.10 6.37 -3.26
N GLU A 123 -13.56 7.52 -2.86
CA GLU A 123 -14.28 8.81 -2.86
C GLU A 123 -13.84 9.78 -3.98
N ASN A 124 -12.74 9.47 -4.68
CA ASN A 124 -12.16 10.33 -5.71
C ASN A 124 -11.65 9.55 -6.94
N GLU A 125 -11.42 10.29 -8.03
CA GLU A 125 -10.98 9.74 -9.32
C GLU A 125 -9.60 9.11 -9.23
N GLU A 126 -8.68 9.73 -8.48
CA GLU A 126 -7.32 9.24 -8.27
C GLU A 126 -7.30 7.85 -7.62
N THR A 127 -8.20 7.60 -6.66
CA THR A 127 -8.33 6.30 -6.00
C THR A 127 -8.98 5.27 -6.93
N LEU A 128 -9.95 5.67 -7.76
CA LEU A 128 -10.54 4.79 -8.77
C LEU A 128 -9.51 4.39 -9.84
N GLU A 129 -8.72 5.34 -10.34
CA GLU A 129 -7.62 5.06 -11.27
C GLU A 129 -6.59 4.13 -10.62
N HIS A 130 -6.25 4.35 -9.34
CA HIS A 130 -5.35 3.46 -8.61
C HIS A 130 -5.92 2.05 -8.49
N PHE A 131 -7.21 1.92 -8.19
CA PHE A 131 -7.94 0.65 -8.09
C PHE A 131 -7.89 -0.13 -9.41
N GLU A 132 -8.27 0.50 -10.52
CA GLU A 132 -8.31 -0.13 -11.84
C GLU A 132 -6.91 -0.56 -12.31
N ASN A 133 -5.92 0.33 -12.18
CA ASN A 133 -4.53 0.01 -12.52
C ASN A 133 -3.98 -1.17 -11.70
N THR A 134 -4.37 -1.25 -10.42
CA THR A 134 -3.94 -2.35 -9.54
C THR A 134 -4.62 -3.67 -9.92
N ILE A 135 -5.90 -3.64 -10.33
CA ILE A 135 -6.59 -4.84 -10.86
C ILE A 135 -5.87 -5.35 -12.11
N GLU A 136 -5.53 -4.48 -13.05
CA GLU A 136 -4.82 -4.86 -14.27
C GLU A 136 -3.42 -5.40 -14.00
N LEU A 137 -2.74 -4.89 -12.96
CA LEU A 137 -1.49 -5.46 -12.50
C LEU A 137 -1.70 -6.87 -11.93
N TYR A 138 -2.69 -7.06 -11.05
CA TYR A 138 -2.93 -8.36 -10.42
C TYR A 138 -3.39 -9.44 -11.42
N LYS A 139 -4.08 -9.07 -12.50
CA LYS A 139 -4.43 -10.00 -13.58
C LYS A 139 -3.21 -10.57 -14.32
N LYS A 140 -2.05 -9.92 -14.22
CA LYS A 140 -0.79 -10.30 -14.87
C LYS A 140 0.17 -11.07 -13.96
N LEU A 141 -0.13 -11.17 -12.65
CA LEU A 141 0.61 -11.99 -11.69
C LEU A 141 0.35 -13.49 -11.95
#